data_AF-A0A968VQJ0-F1
#
_entry.id   AF-A0A968VQJ0-F1
#
_cell.length_a   1.000
_cell.length_b   1.000
_cell.length_c   1.000
_cell.angle_alpha   90.00
_cell.angle_beta   90.00
_cell.angle_gamma   90.00
#
_symmetry.space_group_name_H-M   'P 1'
#
loop_
_entity.id
_entity.type
_entity.pdbx_description
1 polymer ?
#
loop_
_entity_poly.entity_id
_entity_poly.type
_entity_poly.pdbx_seq_one_letter_code
_entity_poly.pdbx_strand_id
1 'polypeptide(L)'
;MAERVRRLEALGVIEGYHALVDPSRLGLPVHCLIRISGVAETAPQVSAGIAAIDEVIECHRVTGEDSYMLRVTATSTAHLEQIVDRLLPYGHVTTSLILSSPVRRRNVNEPRSGLFCTGGADGVQRVQPAEWHCSQHGSRHEKGPGTPVPV
;
A
#
# COMPACT_ATOMS: atom_id res chain seq x y z
N MET A 1 -31.32 1.07 18.07
CA MET A 1 -30.18 1.72 17.38
C MET A 1 -28.86 0.97 17.60
N ALA A 2 -28.59 0.37 18.76
CA ALA A 2 -27.34 -0.38 19.01
C ALA A 2 -27.20 -1.71 18.24
N GLU A 3 -28.30 -2.36 17.86
CA GLU A 3 -28.28 -3.71 17.27
C GLU A 3 -27.49 -3.79 15.95
N ARG A 4 -27.65 -2.80 15.06
CA ARG A 4 -26.98 -2.79 13.76
C ARG A 4 -25.48 -2.55 13.88
N VAL A 5 -25.07 -1.70 14.82
CA VAL A 5 -23.66 -1.43 15.10
C VAL A 5 -22.99 -2.67 15.67
N ARG A 6 -23.60 -3.31 16.67
CA ARG A 6 -23.11 -4.58 17.24
C ARG A 6 -22.97 -5.68 16.20
N ARG A 7 -23.92 -5.76 15.25
CA ARG A 7 -23.82 -6.72 14.14
C ARG A 7 -22.62 -6.42 13.23
N LEU A 8 -22.33 -5.15 12.94
CA LEU A 8 -21.18 -4.77 12.10
C LEU A 8 -19.84 -4.99 12.80
N GLU A 9 -19.79 -4.76 14.11
CA GLU A 9 -18.64 -5.11 14.97
C GLU A 9 -18.41 -6.63 14.97
N ALA A 10 -19.47 -7.42 15.17
CA ALA A 10 -19.40 -8.88 15.16
C ALA A 10 -19.00 -9.46 13.79
N LEU A 11 -19.38 -8.79 12.69
CA LEU A 11 -18.98 -9.16 11.33
C LEU A 11 -17.57 -8.65 10.96
N GLY A 12 -16.89 -7.92 11.85
CA GLY A 12 -15.56 -7.33 11.58
C GLY A 12 -15.57 -6.19 10.56
N VAL A 13 -16.74 -5.67 10.20
CA VAL A 13 -16.87 -4.52 9.28
C VAL A 13 -16.43 -3.22 9.97
N ILE A 14 -16.67 -3.13 11.28
CA ILE A 14 -16.11 -2.07 12.12
C ILE A 14 -14.94 -2.68 12.88
N GLU A 15 -13.72 -2.34 12.46
CA GLU A 15 -12.49 -2.79 13.11
C GLU A 15 -12.20 -2.03 14.41
N GLY A 16 -12.71 -0.80 14.54
CA GLY A 16 -12.54 0.01 15.74
C GLY A 16 -13.03 1.45 15.58
N TYR A 17 -13.02 2.18 16.69
CA TYR A 17 -13.33 3.61 16.74
C TYR A 17 -12.05 4.39 17.05
N HIS A 18 -11.67 5.30 16.15
CA HIS A 18 -10.47 6.11 16.32
C HIS A 18 -10.80 7.59 16.16
N ALA A 19 -10.22 8.42 17.03
CA ALA A 19 -10.24 9.87 16.85
C ALA A 19 -9.30 10.26 15.71
N LEU A 20 -9.75 11.17 14.84
CA LEU A 20 -8.88 11.79 13.85
C LEU A 20 -8.10 12.93 14.52
N VAL A 21 -6.80 12.74 14.68
CA VAL A 21 -5.92 13.71 15.34
C VAL A 21 -4.98 14.35 14.32
N ASP A 22 -4.77 15.65 14.47
CA ASP A 22 -3.78 16.41 13.70
C ASP A 22 -2.41 16.30 14.38
N PRO A 23 -1.42 15.58 13.78
CA PRO A 23 -0.11 15.42 14.42
C PRO A 23 0.65 16.74 14.52
N SER A 24 0.37 17.73 13.66
CA SER A 24 1.01 19.04 13.75
C SER A 24 0.68 19.74 15.08
N ARG A 25 -0.54 19.53 15.60
CA ARG A 25 -0.97 20.03 16.92
C ARG A 25 -0.36 19.25 18.10
N LEU A 26 0.19 18.07 17.84
CA LEU A 26 0.90 17.25 18.82
C LEU A 26 2.41 17.51 18.83
N GLY A 27 2.90 18.53 18.09
CA GLY A 27 4.34 18.81 17.99
C GLY A 27 5.07 17.93 16.97
N LEU A 28 4.34 17.29 16.05
CA LEU A 28 4.88 16.49 14.95
C LEU A 28 4.58 17.16 13.59
N PRO A 29 5.17 18.34 13.29
CA PRO A 29 4.84 19.11 12.09
C PRO A 29 5.46 18.55 10.81
N VAL A 30 6.48 17.68 10.91
CA VAL A 30 7.16 17.12 9.74
C VAL A 30 6.49 15.83 9.34
N HIS A 31 6.03 15.77 8.09
CA HIS A 31 5.42 14.58 7.51
C HIS A 31 6.25 14.10 6.33
N CYS A 32 6.48 12.80 6.25
CA CYS A 32 7.21 12.22 5.12
C CYS A 32 6.66 10.85 4.72
N LEU A 33 6.93 10.52 3.47
CA LEU A 33 6.79 9.19 2.91
C LEU A 33 8.20 8.61 2.77
N ILE A 34 8.39 7.41 3.30
CA ILE A 34 9.64 6.69 3.19
C ILE A 34 9.38 5.43 2.38
N ARG A 35 10.17 5.21 1.34
CA ARG A 35 10.13 4.00 0.53
C ARG A 35 11.39 3.20 0.76
N ILE A 36 11.25 1.88 0.89
CA ILE A 36 12.38 0.98 1.12
C ILE A 36 12.41 -0.05 0.00
N SER A 37 13.53 -0.11 -0.72
CA SER A 37 13.81 -1.08 -1.78
C SER A 37 14.99 -1.98 -1.43
N GLY A 38 15.14 -3.10 -2.16
CA GLY A 38 16.25 -4.03 -1.98
C GLY A 38 16.24 -4.80 -0.67
N VAL A 39 15.08 -4.94 -0.02
CA VAL A 39 14.94 -5.72 1.21
C VAL A 39 15.17 -7.19 0.90
N ALA A 40 16.18 -7.82 1.52
CA ALA A 40 16.36 -9.26 1.44
C ALA A 40 15.12 -9.97 2.01
N GLU A 41 14.71 -11.09 1.40
CA GLU A 41 13.44 -11.82 1.64
C GLU A 41 13.24 -12.40 3.06
N THR A 42 13.91 -11.87 4.09
CA THR A 42 13.71 -12.21 5.50
C THR A 42 12.56 -11.36 6.09
N ALA A 43 11.36 -11.60 5.55
CA ALA A 43 10.14 -10.80 5.69
C ALA A 43 9.56 -10.53 7.12
N PRO A 44 9.80 -11.34 8.17
CA PRO A 44 9.17 -11.09 9.49
C PRO A 44 9.91 -10.08 10.36
N GLN A 45 11.25 -10.07 10.32
CA GLN A 45 12.08 -9.28 11.24
C GLN A 45 12.05 -7.79 10.86
N VAL A 46 12.01 -7.51 9.56
CA VAL A 46 11.92 -6.14 9.02
C VAL A 46 10.58 -5.50 9.39
N SER A 47 9.47 -6.21 9.16
CA SER A 47 8.14 -5.70 9.49
C SER A 47 7.96 -5.47 10.99
N ALA A 48 8.46 -6.38 11.84
CA ALA A 48 8.46 -6.19 13.28
C ALA A 48 9.32 -5.01 13.75
N GLY A 49 10.52 -4.83 13.16
CA GLY A 49 11.41 -3.71 13.46
C GLY A 49 10.81 -2.36 13.06
N ILE A 50 10.16 -2.29 11.89
CA ILE A 50 9.44 -1.10 11.44
C ILE A 50 8.23 -0.81 12.35
N ALA A 51 7.47 -1.84 12.72
CA ALA A 51 6.30 -1.68 13.58
C ALA A 51 6.62 -1.21 15.01
N ALA A 52 7.87 -1.38 15.45
CA ALA A 52 8.35 -0.89 16.75
C ALA A 52 8.73 0.60 16.75
N ILE A 53 8.71 1.25 15.59
CA ILE A 53 9.04 2.68 15.44
C ILE A 53 7.75 3.48 15.55
N ASP A 54 7.51 4.12 16.71
CA ASP A 54 6.28 4.88 16.98
C ASP A 54 6.04 6.04 16.00
N GLU A 55 7.10 6.54 15.37
CA GLU A 55 7.01 7.60 14.36
C GLU A 55 6.39 7.10 13.04
N VAL A 56 6.37 5.79 12.80
CA VAL A 56 5.73 5.15 11.65
C VAL A 56 4.24 4.96 11.94
N ILE A 57 3.42 5.80 11.32
CA ILE A 57 1.96 5.79 11.51
C ILE A 57 1.23 4.85 10.55
N GLU A 58 1.82 4.60 9.37
CA GLU A 58 1.29 3.66 8.38
C GLU A 58 2.47 2.95 7.70
N CYS A 59 2.32 1.64 7.45
CA CYS A 59 3.29 0.85 6.71
C CYS A 59 2.54 -0.10 5.78
N HIS A 60 2.91 -0.06 4.49
CA HIS A 60 2.34 -0.89 3.46
C HIS A 60 3.43 -1.66 2.76
N ARG A 61 3.26 -2.98 2.66
CA ARG A 61 4.04 -3.81 1.76
C ARG A 61 3.43 -3.69 0.37
N VAL A 62 4.20 -3.22 -0.61
CA VAL A 62 3.71 -2.92 -1.96
C VAL A 62 4.44 -3.80 -2.97
N THR A 63 3.79 -4.01 -4.12
CA THR A 63 4.41 -4.66 -5.27
C THR A 63 5.02 -3.59 -6.16
N GLY A 64 6.30 -3.71 -6.50
CA GLY A 64 7.01 -2.75 -7.32
C GLY A 64 8.52 -2.80 -7.10
N GLU A 65 9.21 -1.73 -7.48
CA GLU A 65 10.63 -1.51 -7.18
C GLU A 65 10.86 -1.33 -5.67
N ASP A 66 9.95 -0.59 -5.03
CA ASP A 66 9.91 -0.44 -3.58
C ASP A 66 9.15 -1.63 -2.97
N SER A 67 9.72 -2.22 -1.92
CA SER A 67 9.09 -3.34 -1.18
C SER A 67 8.17 -2.83 -0.07
N TYR A 68 8.50 -1.70 0.53
CA TYR A 68 7.73 -1.07 1.61
C TYR A 68 7.54 0.42 1.36
N MET A 69 6.35 0.90 1.72
CA MET A 69 6.00 2.32 1.72
C MET A 69 5.44 2.69 3.09
N LEU A 70 6.12 3.61 3.75
CA LEU A 70 5.84 4.05 5.11
C LEU A 70 5.38 5.51 5.10
N ARG A 71 4.42 5.84 5.95
CA ARG A 71 4.10 7.22 6.33
C ARG A 71 4.69 7.46 7.70
N VAL A 72 5.41 8.57 7.86
CA VAL A 72 6.15 8.88 9.08
C VAL A 72 5.91 10.33 9.49
N THR A 73 5.83 10.54 10.80
CA THR A 73 5.73 11.87 11.44
C THR A 73 6.93 12.14 12.32
N ALA A 74 7.51 13.34 12.22
CA ALA A 74 8.65 13.75 13.01
C ALA A 74 8.46 15.15 13.61
N THR A 75 9.23 15.44 14.66
CA THR A 75 9.23 16.74 15.35
C THR A 75 10.07 17.78 14.59
N SER A 76 11.11 17.35 13.89
CA SER A 76 12.05 18.20 13.15
C SER A 76 12.79 17.40 12.07
N THR A 77 13.54 18.10 11.21
CA THR A 77 14.38 17.46 10.18
C THR A 77 15.50 16.61 10.78
N ALA A 78 16.06 17.02 11.93
CA ALA A 78 17.07 16.24 12.64
C ALA A 78 16.49 14.96 13.23
N HIS A 79 15.26 15.01 13.73
CA HIS A 79 14.55 13.82 14.17
C HIS A 79 14.23 12.89 12.98
N LEU A 80 13.88 13.45 11.82
CA LEU A 80 13.70 12.66 10.60
C LEU A 80 14.97 11.91 10.20
N GLU A 81 16.14 12.55 10.27
CA GLU A 81 17.43 11.90 10.01
C GLU A 81 17.64 10.68 10.92
N GLN A 82 17.38 10.81 12.22
CA GLN A 82 17.45 9.70 13.18
C GLN A 82 16.49 8.55 12.82
N ILE A 83 15.30 8.85 12.32
CA ILE A 83 14.35 7.83 11.86
C ILE A 83 14.89 7.14 10.60
N VAL A 84 15.43 7.90 9.65
CA VAL A 84 16.04 7.35 8.43
C VAL A 84 17.21 6.45 8.76
N ASP A 85 18.09 6.85 9.68
CA ASP A 85 19.22 6.05 10.14
C ASP A 85 18.79 4.71 10.75
N ARG A 86 17.68 4.71 11.51
CA ARG A 86 17.07 3.48 12.03
C ARG A 86 16.52 2.57 10.92
N LEU A 87 16.22 3.11 9.74
CA LEU A 87 15.66 2.37 8.60
C LEU A 87 16.71 1.87 7.61
N LEU A 88 17.91 2.47 7.57
CA LEU A 88 19.00 2.06 6.69
C LEU A 88 19.37 0.57 6.76
N PRO A 89 19.33 -0.12 7.93
CA PRO A 89 19.63 -1.55 8.01
C PRO A 89 18.66 -2.44 7.23
N TYR A 90 17.46 -1.93 6.91
CA TYR A 90 16.43 -2.71 6.23
C TYR A 90 16.52 -2.67 4.71
N GLY A 91 17.25 -1.71 4.13
CA GLY A 91 17.42 -1.60 2.68
C GLY A 91 17.75 -0.18 2.21
N HIS A 92 17.58 0.05 0.91
CA HIS A 92 17.77 1.38 0.33
C HIS A 92 16.55 2.26 0.64
N VAL A 93 16.80 3.36 1.34
CA VAL A 93 15.75 4.27 1.82
C VAL A 93 15.65 5.49 0.92
N THR A 94 14.44 5.75 0.40
CA THR A 94 14.12 6.98 -0.33
C THR A 94 13.08 7.79 0.45
N THR A 95 13.44 9.00 0.87
CA THR A 95 12.58 9.86 1.68
C THR A 95 11.97 10.98 0.83
N SER A 96 10.67 11.21 0.98
CA SER A 96 9.92 12.28 0.31
C SER A 96 9.12 13.08 1.33
N LEU A 97 9.40 14.37 1.46
CA LEU A 97 8.67 15.26 2.38
C LEU A 97 7.26 15.55 1.84
N ILE A 98 6.25 15.43 2.70
CA ILE A 98 4.88 15.79 2.37
C ILE A 98 4.71 17.29 2.67
N LEU A 99 4.67 18.09 1.62
CA LEU A 99 4.47 19.54 1.75
C LEU A 99 3.01 19.89 2.03
N SER A 100 2.08 19.20 1.36
CA SER A 100 0.65 19.36 1.59
C SER A 100 -0.12 18.10 1.20
N SER A 101 -1.27 17.88 1.83
CA SER A 101 -2.19 16.79 1.49
C SER A 101 -3.55 17.39 1.11
N PRO A 102 -3.78 17.75 -0.17
CA PRO A 102 -5.00 18.43 -0.59
C PRO A 102 -6.26 17.60 -0.31
N VAL A 103 -6.11 16.28 -0.33
CA VAL A 103 -7.17 15.34 0.06
C VAL A 103 -6.75 14.69 1.39
N ARG A 104 -7.51 14.97 2.44
CA ARG A 104 -7.40 14.26 3.73
C ARG A 104 -8.11 12.91 3.64
N ARG A 105 -7.82 12.02 4.60
CA ARG A 105 -8.45 10.69 4.71
C ARG A 105 -9.97 10.84 4.64
N ARG A 106 -10.58 10.25 3.61
CA ARG A 106 -12.04 10.17 3.44
C ARG A 106 -12.52 8.81 3.94
N ASN A 107 -13.78 8.75 4.37
CA ASN A 107 -14.43 7.48 4.70
C ASN A 107 -14.48 6.59 3.45
N VAL A 108 -14.43 5.28 3.67
CA VAL A 108 -14.64 4.31 2.60
C VAL A 108 -16.06 4.49 2.09
N ASN A 109 -16.17 5.00 0.87
CA ASN A 109 -17.43 5.11 0.15
C ASN A 109 -17.48 4.02 -0.90
N GLU A 110 -18.68 3.52 -1.17
CA GLU A 110 -18.92 2.68 -2.33
C GLU A 110 -18.42 3.44 -3.58
N PRO A 111 -17.72 2.76 -4.51
CA PRO A 111 -17.35 3.38 -5.77
C PRO A 111 -18.63 3.89 -6.42
N ARG A 112 -18.72 5.20 -6.65
CA ARG A 112 -19.93 5.82 -7.22
C ARG A 112 -20.19 5.21 -8.60
N SER A 113 -21.04 4.19 -8.64
CA SER A 113 -21.59 3.63 -9.86
C SER A 113 -22.56 4.65 -10.44
N GLY A 114 -22.04 5.60 -11.23
CA GLY A 114 -22.86 6.61 -11.89
C GLY A 114 -22.16 7.95 -12.12
N LEU A 115 -21.16 7.97 -13.00
CA LEU A 115 -20.76 9.12 -13.81
C LEU A 115 -20.05 8.60 -15.07
N PHE A 116 -20.72 7.70 -15.79
CA PHE A 116 -20.52 7.60 -17.24
C PHE A 116 -21.65 8.40 -17.86
N CYS A 117 -21.28 9.50 -18.51
CA CYS A 117 -22.19 10.26 -19.36
C CYS A 117 -22.69 9.34 -20.48
N THR A 118 -23.90 8.79 -20.34
CA THR A 118 -24.61 8.18 -21.46
C THR A 118 -25.34 9.31 -22.19
N GLY A 119 -24.63 9.93 -23.12
CA GLY A 119 -25.29 10.65 -24.20
C GLY A 119 -25.92 9.62 -25.15
N GLY A 120 -27.26 9.59 -25.17
CA GLY A 120 -28.06 9.32 -26.37
C GLY A 120 -28.04 7.91 -26.98
N ALA A 121 -29.15 7.21 -26.74
CA ALA A 121 -29.86 6.30 -27.65
C ALA A 121 -29.21 4.96 -28.09
N ASP A 122 -30.01 3.92 -27.86
CA ASP A 122 -30.03 2.61 -28.52
C ASP A 122 -29.05 1.53 -28.07
N GLY A 123 -29.62 0.48 -27.43
CA GLY A 123 -29.01 -0.85 -27.34
C GLY A 123 -28.56 -1.27 -25.94
N VAL A 124 -29.50 -1.70 -25.09
CA VAL A 124 -29.17 -2.48 -23.89
C VAL A 124 -28.72 -3.87 -24.33
N GLN A 125 -27.41 -4.05 -24.54
CA GLN A 125 -26.81 -5.39 -24.53
C GLN A 125 -26.39 -5.77 -23.12
N ARG A 126 -27.10 -6.77 -22.61
CA ARG A 126 -26.91 -7.44 -21.33
C ARG A 126 -25.49 -8.03 -21.28
N VAL A 127 -24.60 -7.43 -20.50
CA VAL A 127 -23.25 -7.98 -20.28
C VAL A 127 -23.37 -9.23 -19.40
N GLN A 128 -23.13 -10.39 -19.99
CA GLN A 128 -22.98 -11.66 -19.28
C GLN A 128 -21.69 -11.64 -18.45
N PRO A 129 -21.67 -12.23 -17.23
CA PRO A 129 -20.45 -12.36 -16.47
C PRO A 129 -19.51 -13.33 -17.20
N ALA A 130 -18.40 -12.82 -17.71
CA ALA A 130 -17.34 -13.64 -18.29
C ALA A 130 -16.76 -14.56 -17.22
N GLU A 131 -16.96 -15.85 -17.43
CA GLU A 131 -16.35 -16.96 -16.72
C GLU A 131 -14.82 -16.81 -16.77
N TRP A 132 -14.20 -16.57 -15.61
CA TRP A 132 -12.74 -16.64 -15.47
C TRP A 132 -12.33 -18.11 -15.45
N HIS A 133 -12.21 -18.72 -16.63
CA HIS A 133 -11.53 -20.00 -16.81
C HIS A 133 -10.02 -19.78 -16.74
N CYS A 134 -9.41 -20.18 -15.62
CA CYS A 134 -7.96 -20.35 -15.50
C CYS A 134 -7.53 -21.55 -16.36
N SER A 135 -7.23 -21.31 -17.64
CA SER A 135 -6.63 -22.34 -18.49
C SER A 135 -5.12 -22.40 -18.25
N GLN A 136 -4.69 -23.43 -17.53
CA GLN A 136 -3.33 -23.95 -17.62
C GLN A 136 -3.04 -24.41 -19.07
N HIS A 137 -1.80 -24.22 -19.51
CA HIS A 137 -1.01 -24.81 -20.62
C HIS A 137 -0.15 -23.67 -21.19
N GLY A 138 1.18 -23.71 -21.22
CA GLY A 138 2.07 -24.82 -21.50
C GLY A 138 2.74 -24.56 -22.87
N SER A 139 4.07 -24.73 -22.93
CA SER A 139 4.96 -24.60 -24.10
C SER A 139 5.43 -23.16 -24.40
N ARG A 140 6.63 -22.86 -24.89
CA ARG A 140 7.63 -23.67 -25.60
C ARG A 140 8.89 -22.79 -25.70
N HIS A 141 10.04 -23.22 -25.21
CA HIS A 141 11.31 -22.64 -25.67
C HIS A 141 12.00 -23.68 -26.55
N GLU A 142 12.05 -23.32 -27.82
CA GLU A 142 12.51 -24.12 -28.95
C GLU A 142 14.04 -24.28 -28.90
N LYS A 143 14.50 -25.52 -29.10
CA LYS A 143 15.92 -25.86 -29.28
C LYS A 143 16.34 -25.53 -30.71
N GLY A 144 17.50 -24.88 -30.86
CA GLY A 144 18.28 -24.83 -32.10
C GLY A 144 19.71 -25.36 -31.87
N PRO A 145 20.38 -25.97 -32.87
CA PRO A 145 21.46 -26.95 -32.66
C PRO A 145 22.87 -26.45 -32.98
N GLY A 146 23.87 -27.23 -32.54
CA GLY A 146 25.28 -27.19 -32.98
C GLY A 146 26.19 -26.40 -32.04
N THR A 147 27.33 -26.88 -31.55
CA THR A 147 28.19 -28.03 -31.89
C THR A 147 29.16 -28.21 -30.70
N PRO A 148 29.81 -29.38 -30.52
CA PRO A 148 30.55 -29.69 -29.29
C PRO A 148 32.07 -29.42 -29.40
N VAL A 149 32.77 -29.85 -28.34
CA VAL A 149 34.18 -30.29 -28.30
C VAL A 149 35.19 -29.18 -27.84
N PRO A 150 36.24 -29.48 -27.04
CA PRO A 150 36.26 -30.21 -25.75
C PRO A 150 37.27 -29.60 -24.72
N VAL A 151 37.35 -30.24 -23.54
CA VAL A 151 38.37 -30.21 -22.45
C VAL A 151 39.05 -28.89 -22.08
#